data_AF-A0A9D8N9T7-F1
#
_entry.id   AF-A0A9D8N9T7-F1
#
_cell.length_a   1.000
_cell.length_b   1.000
_cell.length_c   1.000
_cell.angle_alpha   90.00
_cell.angle_beta   90.00
_cell.angle_gamma   90.00
#
_symmetry.space_group_name_H-M   'P 1'
#
loop_
_entity.id
_entity.type
_entity.pdbx_description
1 polymer ?
#
loop_
_entity_poly.entity_id
_entity_poly.type
_entity_poly.pdbx_seq_one_letter_code
_entity_poly.pdbx_strand_id
1 'polypeptide(L)'
;MKAIKFLLFALICMMTVNLNAKSRCAVLGFSNTSTMSHQDIEGIDETFRAYFQPEGYIMVEKTQIDEILSQHRFKIDSLTEDEIISLAKMLNVSRIIYGEICNAQDSGYQVNVYSIYVYTNGGKDTLEKDLGESHVVTGDYKTSIKEFAQVLSERLAMPKLKEKCCKEEILVVVYHFSEISPEERAHLLKVLGYVDLGLPSGTMWKNENEKKPHGLFDYDLALRIFAEGIPDKAQWEELETVCLWAWTGSGYQVTGPSGNSIYLPAEGMRGCDGKTQRQGVGVWGYYWSSKDVTVDSDSAWCFTFFSHYHIVSIIDRCSDLSVRLVYTK
;
A
#
# COMPACT_ATOMS: atom_id res chain seq x y z
N MET A 1 20.29 29.65 -17.24
CA MET A 1 18.97 30.24 -16.91
C MET A 1 17.76 29.32 -17.14
N LYS A 2 17.73 28.44 -18.16
CA LYS A 2 16.60 27.50 -18.38
C LYS A 2 16.50 26.35 -17.34
N ALA A 3 17.62 25.90 -16.78
CA ALA A 3 17.64 24.86 -15.74
C ALA A 3 17.08 25.32 -14.38
N ILE A 4 17.16 26.63 -14.07
CA ILE A 4 16.65 27.18 -12.79
C ILE A 4 15.12 27.37 -12.83
N LYS A 5 14.55 27.68 -14.01
CA LYS A 5 13.09 27.62 -14.21
C LYS A 5 12.56 26.18 -14.18
N PHE A 6 13.36 25.19 -14.59
CA PHE A 6 13.01 23.76 -14.56
C PHE A 6 13.01 23.17 -13.15
N LEU A 7 13.94 23.60 -12.28
CA LEU A 7 13.92 23.22 -10.86
C LEU A 7 12.77 23.90 -10.11
N LEU A 8 12.48 25.17 -10.40
CA LEU A 8 11.36 25.89 -9.80
C LEU A 8 10.01 25.32 -10.27
N PHE A 9 9.88 24.91 -11.54
CA PHE A 9 8.65 24.33 -12.08
C PHE A 9 8.47 22.85 -11.69
N ALA A 10 9.54 22.08 -11.49
CA ALA A 10 9.47 20.73 -10.91
C ALA A 10 9.15 20.77 -9.41
N LEU A 11 9.65 21.78 -8.67
CA LEU A 11 9.20 22.06 -7.30
C LEU A 11 7.75 22.53 -7.26
N ILE A 12 7.31 23.38 -8.19
CA ILE A 12 5.90 23.81 -8.28
C ILE A 12 5.01 22.64 -8.71
N CYS A 13 5.44 21.76 -9.62
CA CYS A 13 4.70 20.56 -10.01
C CYS A 13 4.66 19.47 -8.93
N MET A 14 5.74 19.28 -8.15
CA MET A 14 5.70 18.43 -6.96
C MET A 14 4.90 19.06 -5.82
N MET A 15 4.83 20.39 -5.73
CA MET A 15 3.89 21.08 -4.85
C MET A 15 2.45 21.07 -5.38
N THR A 16 2.20 20.90 -6.69
CA THR A 16 0.83 20.80 -7.26
C THR A 16 0.30 19.40 -7.43
N VAL A 17 1.12 18.35 -7.46
CA VAL A 17 0.65 16.98 -7.22
C VAL A 17 0.53 16.70 -5.71
N ASN A 18 1.12 17.57 -4.87
CA ASN A 18 0.84 17.65 -3.44
C ASN A 18 -0.19 18.76 -3.10
N LEU A 19 -1.19 18.94 -3.97
CA LEU A 19 -2.36 19.76 -3.69
C LEU A 19 -3.62 18.87 -3.65
N ASN A 20 -3.94 18.47 -2.41
CA ASN A 20 -5.29 18.49 -1.84
C ASN A 20 -6.25 17.29 -1.92
N ALA A 21 -5.82 16.06 -2.21
CA ALA A 21 -6.60 14.91 -1.74
C ALA A 21 -6.07 14.46 -0.36
N LYS A 22 -6.16 15.32 0.65
CA LYS A 22 -5.92 14.87 2.03
C LYS A 22 -6.99 13.84 2.36
N SER A 23 -6.57 12.60 2.64
CA SER A 23 -7.48 11.55 3.11
C SER A 23 -8.16 12.00 4.40
N ARG A 24 -9.43 11.69 4.58
CA ARG A 24 -10.13 12.08 5.82
C ARG A 24 -9.90 11.01 6.90
N CYS A 25 -9.66 11.47 8.12
CA CYS A 25 -9.46 10.61 9.29
C CYS A 25 -10.49 10.97 10.37
N ALA A 26 -11.19 9.97 10.90
CA ALA A 26 -12.09 10.15 12.04
C ALA A 26 -11.47 9.55 13.29
N VAL A 27 -11.63 10.24 14.43
CA VAL A 27 -11.37 9.68 15.76
C VAL A 27 -12.74 9.42 16.38
N LEU A 28 -13.08 8.17 16.71
CA LEU A 28 -14.40 7.83 17.28
C LEU A 28 -14.49 8.12 18.78
N GLY A 29 -13.35 8.08 19.47
CA GLY A 29 -13.24 8.32 20.90
C GLY A 29 -12.69 7.11 21.63
N PHE A 30 -12.63 7.23 22.95
CA PHE A 30 -12.04 6.23 23.83
C PHE A 30 -13.13 5.50 24.60
N SER A 31 -13.19 4.17 24.44
CA SER A 31 -14.00 3.32 25.31
C SER A 31 -13.31 3.19 26.66
N ASN A 32 -14.11 2.96 27.71
CA ASN A 32 -13.59 2.87 29.07
C ASN A 32 -13.93 1.53 29.70
N THR A 33 -12.89 0.78 30.05
CA THR A 33 -12.95 -0.42 30.89
C THR A 33 -12.21 -0.22 32.22
N SER A 34 -11.70 0.98 32.46
CA SER A 34 -10.99 1.38 33.67
C SER A 34 -11.93 1.94 34.75
N THR A 35 -11.39 2.18 35.95
CA THR A 35 -12.13 2.83 37.06
C THR A 35 -12.20 4.35 36.95
N MET A 36 -11.75 4.94 35.83
CA MET A 36 -11.71 6.38 35.63
C MET A 36 -13.10 7.04 35.58
N SER A 37 -13.14 8.31 35.98
CA SER A 37 -14.36 9.11 35.88
C SER A 37 -14.66 9.48 34.41
N HIS A 38 -15.94 9.68 34.09
CA HIS A 38 -16.35 10.11 32.76
C HIS A 38 -15.68 11.43 32.33
N GLN A 39 -15.49 12.34 33.28
CA GLN A 39 -14.84 13.64 33.06
C GLN A 39 -13.37 13.50 32.66
N ASP A 40 -12.65 12.55 33.25
CA ASP A 40 -11.24 12.32 32.91
C ASP A 40 -11.08 11.69 31.52
N ILE A 41 -12.00 10.81 31.13
CA ILE A 41 -12.02 10.18 29.80
C ILE A 41 -12.34 11.21 28.71
N GLU A 42 -13.31 12.10 28.97
CA GLU A 42 -13.60 13.22 28.08
C GLU A 42 -12.37 14.14 27.95
N GLY A 43 -11.68 14.41 29.06
CA GLY A 43 -10.42 15.14 29.06
C GLY A 43 -9.30 14.47 28.26
N ILE A 44 -9.21 13.13 28.28
CA ILE A 44 -8.26 12.36 27.45
C ILE A 44 -8.65 12.45 25.96
N ASP A 45 -9.93 12.25 25.62
CA ASP A 45 -10.43 12.34 24.24
C ASP A 45 -10.17 13.72 23.64
N GLU A 46 -10.50 14.78 24.38
CA GLU A 46 -10.25 16.16 23.97
C GLU A 46 -8.76 16.46 23.81
N THR A 47 -7.94 16.04 24.79
CA THR A 47 -6.49 16.24 24.72
C THR A 47 -5.91 15.50 23.53
N PHE A 48 -6.30 14.24 23.33
CA PHE A 48 -5.82 13.44 22.22
C PHE A 48 -6.19 14.08 20.88
N ARG A 49 -7.46 14.44 20.65
CA ARG A 49 -7.90 15.08 19.39
C ARG A 49 -7.22 16.42 19.12
N ALA A 50 -6.95 17.20 20.17
CA ALA A 50 -6.27 18.49 20.03
C ALA A 50 -4.83 18.35 19.52
N TYR A 51 -4.13 17.28 19.91
CA TYR A 51 -2.73 17.06 19.56
C TYR A 51 -2.51 15.99 18.48
N PHE A 52 -3.54 15.18 18.20
CA PHE A 52 -3.52 14.18 17.15
C PHE A 52 -3.84 14.83 15.79
N GLN A 53 -2.79 15.25 15.10
CA GLN A 53 -2.87 15.95 13.82
C GLN A 53 -1.87 15.31 12.84
N PRO A 54 -2.15 14.08 12.38
CA PRO A 54 -1.29 13.40 11.42
C PRO A 54 -1.24 14.18 10.10
N GLU A 55 -0.02 14.42 9.62
CA GLU A 55 0.19 15.12 8.35
C GLU A 55 -0.34 14.28 7.18
N GLY A 56 -0.98 14.94 6.22
CA GLY A 56 -1.62 14.26 5.08
C GLY A 56 -3.11 13.93 5.28
N TYR A 57 -3.67 14.13 6.49
CA TYR A 57 -5.09 13.88 6.76
C TYR A 57 -5.90 15.17 6.99
N ILE A 58 -7.19 15.12 6.67
CA ILE A 58 -8.22 16.05 7.17
C ILE A 58 -8.94 15.36 8.31
N MET A 59 -8.85 15.92 9.51
CA MET A 59 -9.56 15.41 10.67
C MET A 59 -11.05 15.72 10.54
N VAL A 60 -11.90 14.71 10.73
CA VAL A 60 -13.35 14.89 10.80
C VAL A 60 -13.73 15.48 12.15
N GLU A 61 -14.57 16.51 12.12
CA GLU A 61 -15.06 17.17 13.33
C GLU A 61 -15.86 16.21 14.20
N LYS A 62 -15.66 16.28 15.52
CA LYS A 62 -16.32 15.39 16.50
C LYS A 62 -17.86 15.44 16.37
N THR A 63 -18.42 16.63 16.16
CA THR A 63 -19.88 16.81 15.99
C THR A 63 -20.44 16.01 14.81
N GLN A 64 -19.72 15.95 13.68
CA GLN A 64 -20.15 15.16 12.52
C GLN A 64 -20.13 13.66 12.82
N ILE A 65 -19.15 13.20 13.61
CA ILE A 65 -19.05 11.80 14.02
C ILE A 65 -20.20 11.45 14.96
N ASP A 66 -20.44 12.28 15.99
CA ASP A 66 -21.49 12.06 16.98
C ASP A 66 -22.90 12.07 16.36
N GLU A 67 -23.15 12.94 15.37
CA GLU A 67 -24.40 12.96 14.60
C GLU A 67 -24.64 11.62 13.90
N ILE A 68 -23.64 11.08 13.18
CA ILE A 68 -23.79 9.81 12.45
C ILE A 68 -23.92 8.63 13.41
N LEU A 69 -23.13 8.60 14.49
CA LEU A 69 -23.23 7.55 15.51
C LEU A 69 -24.63 7.53 16.16
N SER A 70 -25.18 8.70 16.49
CA SER A 70 -26.51 8.81 17.11
C SER A 70 -27.66 8.46 16.15
N GLN A 71 -27.59 8.92 14.89
CA GLN A 71 -28.62 8.64 13.88
C GLN A 71 -28.72 7.14 13.55
N HIS A 72 -27.58 6.46 13.47
CA HIS A 72 -27.52 5.04 13.11
C HIS A 72 -27.46 4.10 14.33
N ARG A 73 -27.51 4.64 15.56
CA ARG A 73 -27.46 3.91 16.83
C ARG A 73 -26.23 3.03 16.98
N PHE A 74 -25.11 3.48 16.42
CA PHE A 74 -23.84 2.79 16.55
C PHE A 74 -23.29 2.92 17.97
N LYS A 75 -22.68 1.84 18.45
CA LYS A 75 -22.03 1.74 19.74
C LYS A 75 -20.54 1.49 19.54
N ILE A 76 -19.69 2.46 19.90
CA ILE A 76 -18.24 2.43 19.65
C ILE A 76 -17.60 1.16 20.23
N ASP A 77 -18.08 0.70 21.39
CA ASP A 77 -17.63 -0.47 22.13
C ASP A 77 -18.05 -1.81 21.50
N SER A 78 -18.91 -1.81 20.49
CA SER A 78 -19.41 -3.04 19.86
C SER A 78 -19.56 -2.95 18.34
N LEU A 79 -18.77 -2.12 17.68
CA LEU A 79 -18.81 -1.97 16.23
C LEU A 79 -18.35 -3.25 15.51
N THR A 80 -19.21 -3.80 14.65
CA THR A 80 -18.87 -4.86 13.71
C THR A 80 -18.11 -4.33 12.49
N GLU A 81 -17.47 -5.21 11.73
CA GLU A 81 -16.68 -4.81 10.55
C GLU A 81 -17.54 -4.11 9.47
N ASP A 82 -18.75 -4.60 9.23
CA ASP A 82 -19.69 -4.00 8.29
C ASP A 82 -20.16 -2.61 8.74
N GLU A 83 -20.35 -2.42 10.06
CA GLU A 83 -20.70 -1.12 10.63
C GLU A 83 -19.55 -0.13 10.51
N ILE A 84 -18.30 -0.58 10.70
CA ILE A 84 -17.10 0.25 10.52
C ILE A 84 -16.97 0.70 9.06
N ILE A 85 -17.15 -0.21 8.10
CA ILE A 85 -17.11 0.12 6.67
C ILE A 85 -18.23 1.11 6.32
N SER A 86 -19.43 0.88 6.85
CA SER A 86 -20.58 1.77 6.62
C SER A 86 -20.33 3.16 7.21
N LEU A 87 -19.81 3.23 8.44
CA LEU A 87 -19.44 4.46 9.12
C LEU A 87 -18.34 5.21 8.35
N ALA A 88 -17.33 4.49 7.87
CA ALA A 88 -16.23 5.06 7.09
C ALA A 88 -16.74 5.72 5.80
N LYS A 89 -17.65 5.05 5.08
CA LYS A 89 -18.30 5.60 3.89
C LYS A 89 -19.16 6.82 4.21
N MET A 90 -19.95 6.77 5.27
CA MET A 90 -20.81 7.87 5.69
C MET A 90 -20.02 9.13 6.07
N LEU A 91 -18.88 8.95 6.75
CA LEU A 91 -17.96 10.04 7.11
C LEU A 91 -17.00 10.44 5.97
N ASN A 92 -17.02 9.68 4.87
CA ASN A 92 -16.07 9.75 3.76
C ASN A 92 -14.61 9.68 4.25
N VAL A 93 -14.29 8.75 5.15
CA VAL A 93 -12.96 8.56 5.72
C VAL A 93 -12.32 7.28 5.21
N SER A 94 -11.02 7.32 4.97
CA SER A 94 -10.22 6.13 4.68
C SER A 94 -9.56 5.55 5.94
N ARG A 95 -9.55 6.32 7.03
CA ARG A 95 -8.95 5.91 8.30
C ARG A 95 -9.84 6.26 9.48
N ILE A 96 -10.02 5.29 10.37
CA ILE A 96 -10.75 5.41 11.62
C ILE A 96 -9.79 5.10 12.77
N ILE A 97 -9.72 6.00 13.74
CA ILE A 97 -8.98 5.83 14.98
C ILE A 97 -9.99 5.65 16.10
N TYR A 98 -9.78 4.65 16.93
CA TYR A 98 -10.51 4.49 18.18
C TYR A 98 -9.55 4.05 19.27
N GLY A 99 -9.92 4.28 20.52
CA GLY A 99 -9.08 3.86 21.63
C GLY A 99 -9.85 3.15 22.72
N GLU A 100 -9.10 2.47 23.56
CA GLU A 100 -9.59 1.77 24.74
C GLU A 100 -8.71 2.14 25.93
N ILE A 101 -9.35 2.49 27.05
CA ILE A 101 -8.68 2.80 28.31
C ILE A 101 -8.94 1.66 29.27
N CYS A 102 -7.87 1.02 29.74
CA CYS A 102 -7.92 -0.08 30.70
C CYS A 102 -7.03 0.19 31.92
N ASN A 103 -7.28 -0.49 33.04
CA ASN A 103 -6.45 -0.36 34.23
C ASN A 103 -5.05 -0.94 33.95
N ALA A 104 -4.00 -0.20 34.31
CA ALA A 104 -2.63 -0.70 34.20
C ALA A 104 -2.29 -1.65 35.37
N GLN A 105 -1.31 -2.54 35.18
CA GLN A 105 -0.92 -3.52 36.20
C GLN A 105 -0.26 -2.88 37.43
N ASP A 106 0.49 -1.79 37.25
CA ASP A 106 1.38 -1.20 38.27
C ASP A 106 0.97 0.21 38.72
N SER A 107 -0.34 0.46 38.86
CA SER A 107 -0.99 1.76 39.12
C SER A 107 -1.03 2.70 37.91
N GLY A 108 -2.16 3.39 37.74
CA GLY A 108 -2.47 4.18 36.54
C GLY A 108 -3.36 3.45 35.55
N TYR A 109 -3.35 3.89 34.30
CA TYR A 109 -4.16 3.32 33.23
C TYR A 109 -3.38 3.29 31.92
N GLN A 110 -3.78 2.36 31.07
CA GLN A 110 -3.19 2.15 29.76
C GLN A 110 -4.20 2.60 28.71
N VAL A 111 -3.71 3.41 27.78
CA VAL A 111 -4.46 3.88 26.61
C VAL A 111 -3.98 3.09 25.41
N ASN A 112 -4.85 2.27 24.86
CA ASN A 112 -4.64 1.55 23.60
C ASN A 112 -5.32 2.34 22.50
N VAL A 113 -4.59 2.61 21.41
CA VAL A 113 -5.15 3.24 20.22
C VAL A 113 -5.04 2.25 19.08
N TYR A 114 -6.12 2.13 18.32
CA TYR A 114 -6.24 1.27 17.17
C TYR A 114 -6.46 2.12 15.94
N SER A 115 -5.85 1.71 14.84
CA SER A 115 -6.04 2.35 13.54
C SER A 115 -6.67 1.35 12.58
N ILE A 116 -7.80 1.73 12.01
CA ILE A 116 -8.47 0.94 10.98
C ILE A 116 -8.34 1.67 9.65
N TYR A 117 -7.78 0.97 8.66
CA TYR A 117 -7.76 1.43 7.29
C TYR A 117 -8.91 0.80 6.52
N VAL A 118 -9.75 1.60 5.87
CA VAL A 118 -10.90 1.13 5.08
C VAL A 118 -10.63 1.44 3.62
N TYR A 119 -10.75 0.43 2.77
CA TYR A 119 -10.46 0.52 1.34
C TYR A 119 -11.30 -0.45 0.54
N THR A 120 -11.47 -0.14 -0.75
CA THR A 120 -12.17 -1.03 -1.69
C THR A 120 -11.12 -1.83 -2.47
N ASN A 121 -11.18 -3.16 -2.39
CA ASN A 121 -10.32 -4.07 -3.14
C ASN A 121 -11.17 -4.92 -4.09
N GLY A 122 -10.94 -4.83 -5.40
CA GLY A 122 -11.71 -5.57 -6.40
C GLY A 122 -13.22 -5.33 -6.35
N GLY A 123 -13.66 -4.12 -5.97
CA GLY A 123 -15.08 -3.78 -5.81
C GLY A 123 -15.72 -4.24 -4.50
N LYS A 124 -14.96 -4.87 -3.61
CA LYS A 124 -15.40 -5.25 -2.26
C LYS A 124 -14.74 -4.34 -1.23
N ASP A 125 -15.55 -3.69 -0.40
CA ASP A 125 -15.04 -2.92 0.73
C ASP A 125 -14.51 -3.85 1.80
N THR A 126 -13.31 -3.55 2.26
CA THR A 126 -12.55 -4.32 3.23
C THR A 126 -11.94 -3.36 4.23
N LEU A 127 -11.60 -3.87 5.41
CA LEU A 127 -10.87 -3.14 6.41
C LEU A 127 -9.61 -3.90 6.83
N GLU A 128 -8.60 -3.16 7.25
CA GLU A 128 -7.40 -3.69 7.90
C GLU A 128 -7.27 -3.01 9.26
N LYS A 129 -7.13 -3.82 10.31
CA LYS A 129 -6.92 -3.36 11.68
C LYS A 129 -5.43 -3.40 11.97
N ASP A 130 -4.86 -2.24 12.24
CA ASP A 130 -3.50 -2.11 12.74
C ASP A 130 -3.55 -1.87 14.26
N LEU A 131 -2.68 -2.56 14.98
CA LEU A 131 -2.54 -2.40 16.43
C LEU A 131 -1.77 -1.10 16.65
N GLY A 132 -2.51 0.01 16.73
CA GLY A 132 -1.97 1.36 16.62
C GLY A 132 -0.81 1.64 17.57
N GLU A 133 -1.05 1.75 18.88
CA GLU A 133 -0.03 1.83 19.93
C GLU A 133 -0.67 1.67 21.31
N SER A 134 0.11 1.26 22.31
CA SER A 134 -0.29 1.26 23.72
C SER A 134 0.61 2.19 24.54
N HIS A 135 0.01 3.01 25.40
CA HIS A 135 0.75 3.93 26.26
C HIS A 135 0.26 3.89 27.70
N VAL A 136 1.18 3.73 28.64
CA VAL A 136 0.86 3.73 30.07
C VAL A 136 0.98 5.15 30.60
N VAL A 137 -0.14 5.68 31.10
CA VAL A 137 -0.17 7.02 31.68
C VAL A 137 0.17 6.93 33.16
N THR A 138 1.34 7.49 33.50
CA THR A 138 1.78 7.67 34.89
C THR A 138 1.89 9.17 35.18
N GLY A 139 1.16 9.65 36.19
CA GLY A 139 1.16 11.08 36.57
C GLY A 139 0.14 11.95 35.82
N ASP A 140 0.56 13.14 35.36
CA ASP A 140 -0.34 14.08 34.66
C ASP A 140 -0.71 13.57 33.27
N TYR A 141 -2.00 13.25 33.11
CA TYR A 141 -2.50 12.70 31.87
C TYR A 141 -2.43 13.66 30.69
N LYS A 142 -2.57 14.97 30.92
CA LYS A 142 -2.61 15.94 29.82
C LYS A 142 -1.29 15.97 29.07
N THR A 143 -0.18 16.01 29.82
CA THR A 143 1.16 15.98 29.24
C THR A 143 1.43 14.62 28.58
N SER A 144 1.09 13.53 29.25
CA SER A 144 1.32 12.17 28.75
C SER A 144 0.56 11.87 27.45
N ILE A 145 -0.73 12.22 27.39
CA ILE A 145 -1.58 12.01 26.22
C ILE A 145 -1.20 12.95 25.07
N LYS A 146 -0.79 14.18 25.36
CA LYS A 146 -0.25 15.10 24.35
C LYS A 146 0.95 14.49 23.64
N GLU A 147 1.97 14.06 24.40
CA GLU A 147 3.18 13.47 23.84
C GLU A 147 2.86 12.21 23.04
N PHE A 148 2.00 11.35 23.58
CA PHE A 148 1.53 10.14 22.90
C PHE A 148 0.81 10.45 21.58
N ALA A 149 -0.12 11.40 21.56
CA ALA A 149 -0.84 11.82 20.36
C ALA A 149 0.09 12.41 19.29
N GLN A 150 1.12 13.15 19.69
CA GLN A 150 2.12 13.69 18.76
C GLN A 150 3.00 12.59 18.15
N VAL A 151 3.49 11.66 18.97
CA VAL A 151 4.25 10.50 18.48
C VAL A 151 3.42 9.67 17.51
N LEU A 152 2.16 9.41 17.84
CA LEU A 152 1.26 8.67 16.96
C LEU A 152 0.96 9.45 15.68
N SER A 153 0.82 10.78 15.76
CA SER A 153 0.66 11.64 14.58
C SER A 153 1.85 11.59 13.66
N GLU A 154 3.07 11.51 14.19
CA GLU A 154 4.29 11.37 13.38
C GLU A 154 4.42 9.99 12.73
N ARG A 155 3.99 8.93 13.43
CA ARG A 155 3.96 7.56 12.87
C ARG A 155 2.88 7.40 11.80
N LEU A 156 1.72 8.01 12.01
CA LEU A 156 0.58 7.96 11.09
C LEU A 156 0.64 9.04 10.00
N ALA A 157 1.48 10.07 10.17
CA ALA A 157 1.77 11.02 9.12
C ALA A 157 2.18 10.22 7.89
N MET A 158 1.55 10.53 6.75
CA MET A 158 2.04 10.01 5.50
C MET A 158 3.54 10.34 5.43
N PRO A 159 4.42 9.38 5.10
CA PRO A 159 5.85 9.54 5.25
C PRO A 159 6.25 10.88 4.64
N LYS A 160 6.76 11.78 5.49
CA LYS A 160 7.56 12.90 5.00
C LYS A 160 8.62 12.21 4.16
N LEU A 161 8.60 12.46 2.85
CA LEU A 161 9.71 12.17 1.95
C LEU A 161 10.90 12.98 2.46
N LYS A 162 11.51 12.54 3.56
CA LYS A 162 12.88 12.89 3.93
C LYS A 162 13.68 12.47 2.71
N GLU A 163 14.46 13.40 2.19
CA GLU A 163 15.26 13.31 0.96
C GLU A 163 16.30 12.17 0.98
N LYS A 164 15.84 10.94 1.11
CA LYS A 164 16.60 9.74 0.88
C LYS A 164 15.77 8.92 -0.09
N CYS A 165 16.04 9.23 -1.35
CA CYS A 165 15.59 8.54 -2.55
C CYS A 165 15.43 7.03 -2.33
N CYS A 166 14.23 6.60 -1.96
CA CYS A 166 13.75 5.24 -2.15
C CYS A 166 12.59 5.36 -3.13
N LYS A 167 12.74 4.75 -4.31
CA LYS A 167 11.78 4.74 -5.42
C LYS A 167 10.48 3.98 -5.09
N GLU A 168 10.21 3.71 -3.82
CA GLU A 168 9.28 2.66 -3.36
C GLU A 168 7.88 3.20 -3.02
N GLU A 169 7.69 4.51 -2.85
CA GLU A 169 6.38 5.08 -2.44
C GLU A 169 5.57 5.73 -3.58
N ILE A 170 6.09 5.74 -4.81
CA ILE A 170 5.31 6.24 -5.96
C ILE A 170 4.25 5.21 -6.39
N LEU A 171 4.33 3.97 -5.92
CA LEU A 171 3.48 2.89 -6.41
C LEU A 171 2.02 2.97 -5.96
N VAL A 172 1.74 3.59 -4.81
CA VAL A 172 0.37 3.69 -4.26
C VAL A 172 -0.47 4.74 -4.99
N VAL A 173 0.15 5.70 -5.67
CA VAL A 173 -0.55 6.78 -6.39
C VAL A 173 -1.11 6.32 -7.74
N VAL A 174 -0.73 5.14 -8.24
CA VAL A 174 -1.05 4.67 -9.60
C VAL A 174 -2.42 3.97 -9.69
N TYR A 175 -3.09 3.65 -8.57
CA TYR A 175 -4.31 2.83 -8.58
C TYR A 175 -5.62 3.56 -8.24
N HIS A 176 -5.59 4.90 -8.17
CA HIS A 176 -6.80 5.74 -8.03
C HIS A 176 -6.79 6.87 -9.07
N PHE A 177 -7.03 6.52 -10.34
CA PHE A 177 -7.11 7.49 -11.45
C PHE A 177 -8.57 7.74 -11.88
N SER A 178 -9.38 8.34 -11.00
CA SER A 178 -10.69 8.89 -11.42
C SER A 178 -10.62 10.36 -11.86
N GLU A 179 -9.53 11.08 -11.59
CA GLU A 179 -9.48 12.55 -11.74
C GLU A 179 -8.32 13.12 -12.61
N ILE A 180 -7.45 12.28 -13.18
CA ILE A 180 -6.29 12.74 -13.96
C ILE A 180 -6.57 12.64 -15.45
N SER A 181 -6.20 13.68 -16.21
CA SER A 181 -6.42 13.72 -17.65
C SER A 181 -5.65 12.59 -18.37
N PRO A 182 -6.15 12.11 -19.53
CA PRO A 182 -5.46 11.07 -20.30
C PRO A 182 -4.00 11.42 -20.65
N GLU A 183 -3.71 12.70 -20.89
CA GLU A 183 -2.37 13.19 -21.22
C GLU A 183 -1.40 13.10 -20.04
N GLU A 184 -1.85 13.53 -18.86
CA GLU A 184 -1.07 13.43 -17.61
C GLU A 184 -0.83 11.98 -17.21
N ARG A 185 -1.83 11.11 -17.39
CA ARG A 185 -1.69 9.67 -17.16
C ARG A 185 -0.62 9.05 -18.07
N ALA A 186 -0.67 9.36 -19.36
CA ALA A 186 0.33 8.89 -20.31
C ALA A 186 1.75 9.39 -19.95
N HIS A 187 1.86 10.63 -19.48
CA HIS A 187 3.13 11.18 -19.01
C HIS A 187 3.65 10.46 -17.75
N LEU A 188 2.78 10.23 -16.76
CA LEU A 188 3.12 9.53 -15.52
C LEU A 188 3.57 8.10 -15.77
N LEU A 189 2.83 7.33 -16.58
CA LEU A 189 3.22 5.96 -16.94
C LEU A 189 4.60 5.92 -17.57
N LYS A 190 4.92 6.88 -18.44
CA LYS A 190 6.27 7.00 -19.03
C LYS A 190 7.34 7.33 -17.98
N VAL A 191 7.06 8.25 -17.06
CA VAL A 191 7.98 8.61 -15.96
C VAL A 191 8.22 7.43 -15.03
N LEU A 192 7.20 6.62 -14.78
CA LEU A 192 7.26 5.39 -13.97
C LEU A 192 7.95 4.23 -14.68
N GLY A 193 8.33 4.41 -15.95
CA GLY A 193 9.03 3.43 -16.75
C GLY A 193 8.13 2.33 -17.32
N TYR A 194 6.82 2.56 -17.43
CA TYR A 194 5.94 1.69 -18.19
C TYR A 194 6.14 1.91 -19.68
N VAL A 195 6.18 0.80 -20.41
CA VAL A 195 6.42 0.74 -21.84
C VAL A 195 5.16 0.18 -22.49
N ASP A 196 4.62 0.93 -23.45
CA ASP A 196 3.56 0.44 -24.32
C ASP A 196 4.20 -0.44 -25.40
N LEU A 197 3.98 -1.74 -25.30
CA LEU A 197 4.48 -2.71 -26.29
C LEU A 197 3.56 -2.81 -27.51
N GLY A 198 2.39 -2.18 -27.51
CA GLY A 198 1.39 -2.30 -28.56
C GLY A 198 0.60 -3.60 -28.47
N LEU A 199 0.35 -4.09 -27.26
CA LEU A 199 -0.44 -5.30 -27.02
C LEU A 199 -1.93 -5.05 -27.27
N PRO A 200 -2.69 -6.01 -27.83
CA PRO A 200 -4.14 -5.90 -28.03
C PRO A 200 -4.93 -5.53 -26.77
N SER A 201 -4.54 -6.05 -25.61
CA SER A 201 -5.16 -5.72 -24.31
C SER A 201 -4.95 -4.27 -23.87
N GLY A 202 -4.02 -3.55 -24.51
CA GLY A 202 -3.55 -2.25 -24.04
C GLY A 202 -2.66 -2.31 -22.80
N THR A 203 -2.26 -3.52 -22.36
CA THR A 203 -1.37 -3.72 -21.22
C THR A 203 0.01 -3.11 -21.50
N MET A 204 0.45 -2.25 -20.58
CA MET A 204 1.79 -1.67 -20.55
C MET A 204 2.63 -2.39 -19.50
N TRP A 205 3.90 -2.62 -19.82
CA TRP A 205 4.83 -3.38 -18.97
C TRP A 205 5.91 -2.47 -18.39
N LYS A 206 6.22 -2.61 -17.11
CA LYS A 206 7.31 -1.85 -16.49
C LYS A 206 8.66 -2.30 -17.06
N ASN A 207 9.57 -1.37 -17.30
CA ASN A 207 10.87 -1.67 -17.90
C ASN A 207 11.89 -2.28 -16.91
N GLU A 208 11.64 -2.21 -15.60
CA GLU A 208 12.49 -2.84 -14.57
C GLU A 208 11.67 -3.73 -13.63
N ASN A 209 12.34 -4.74 -13.03
CA ASN A 209 11.79 -5.50 -11.90
C ASN A 209 11.68 -4.62 -10.67
N GLU A 210 10.69 -4.91 -9.82
CA GLU A 210 10.66 -4.36 -8.47
C GLU A 210 11.86 -4.87 -7.68
N LYS A 211 12.41 -4.00 -6.83
CA LYS A 211 13.60 -4.28 -6.03
C LYS A 211 13.20 -4.24 -4.56
N LYS A 212 13.74 -5.19 -3.80
CA LYS A 212 13.69 -5.20 -2.33
C LYS A 212 15.11 -5.06 -1.80
N PRO A 213 15.37 -4.26 -0.75
CA PRO A 213 16.71 -4.07 -0.17
C PRO A 213 17.45 -5.38 0.17
N HIS A 214 16.72 -6.47 0.43
CA HIS A 214 17.26 -7.77 0.83
C HIS A 214 16.82 -8.96 -0.05
N GLY A 215 16.45 -8.74 -1.31
CA GLY A 215 16.32 -9.85 -2.27
C GLY A 215 15.13 -9.75 -3.22
N LEU A 216 14.53 -10.91 -3.48
CA LEU A 216 13.32 -11.09 -4.29
C LEU A 216 12.08 -11.10 -3.37
N PHE A 217 10.90 -11.37 -3.92
CA PHE A 217 9.65 -11.37 -3.17
C PHE A 217 9.12 -12.80 -3.03
N ASP A 218 8.70 -13.19 -1.83
CA ASP A 218 7.75 -14.29 -1.67
C ASP A 218 6.38 -13.88 -2.24
N TYR A 219 5.54 -14.87 -2.55
CA TYR A 219 4.27 -14.62 -3.23
C TYR A 219 3.32 -13.75 -2.41
N ASP A 220 3.25 -13.98 -1.10
CA ASP A 220 2.30 -13.29 -0.22
C ASP A 220 2.68 -11.82 -0.03
N LEU A 221 3.97 -11.55 0.11
CA LEU A 221 4.52 -10.20 0.14
C LEU A 221 4.33 -9.49 -1.20
N ALA A 222 4.59 -10.18 -2.32
CA ALA A 222 4.36 -9.61 -3.64
C ALA A 222 2.89 -9.21 -3.79
N LEU A 223 1.96 -10.13 -3.50
CA LEU A 223 0.52 -9.88 -3.61
C LEU A 223 0.07 -8.75 -2.68
N ARG A 224 0.59 -8.71 -1.45
CA ARG A 224 0.29 -7.64 -0.48
C ARG A 224 0.71 -6.26 -0.96
N ILE A 225 1.90 -6.14 -1.57
CA ILE A 225 2.45 -4.83 -1.99
C ILE A 225 1.87 -4.41 -3.35
N PHE A 226 1.77 -5.34 -4.29
CA PHE A 226 1.56 -5.02 -5.69
C PHE A 226 0.16 -5.35 -6.19
N ALA A 227 -0.56 -6.29 -5.54
CA ALA A 227 -1.92 -6.70 -5.86
C ALA A 227 -2.23 -6.72 -7.37
N GLU A 228 -2.96 -5.70 -7.85
CA GLU A 228 -3.41 -5.54 -9.25
C GLU A 228 -2.28 -5.26 -10.26
N GLY A 229 -1.09 -4.88 -9.79
CA GLY A 229 0.08 -4.65 -10.63
C GLY A 229 0.84 -5.91 -11.01
N ILE A 230 0.57 -7.05 -10.35
CA ILE A 230 1.20 -8.33 -10.71
C ILE A 230 0.50 -8.89 -11.94
N PRO A 231 1.24 -9.25 -13.02
CA PRO A 231 0.63 -9.75 -14.23
C PRO A 231 -0.11 -11.04 -13.97
N ASP A 232 -1.29 -11.20 -14.54
CA ASP A 232 -2.01 -12.46 -14.52
C ASP A 232 -1.48 -13.42 -15.61
N LYS A 233 -2.02 -14.64 -15.62
CA LYS A 233 -1.65 -15.66 -16.61
C LYS A 233 -1.92 -15.21 -18.04
N ALA A 234 -3.06 -14.56 -18.29
CA ALA A 234 -3.45 -14.13 -19.63
C ALA A 234 -2.52 -13.02 -20.17
N GLN A 235 -2.05 -12.12 -19.31
CA GLN A 235 -1.09 -11.08 -19.66
C GLN A 235 0.29 -11.68 -20.03
N TRP A 236 0.76 -12.68 -19.29
CA TRP A 236 1.98 -13.41 -19.66
C TRP A 236 1.83 -14.16 -20.98
N GLU A 237 0.70 -14.84 -21.20
CA GLU A 237 0.40 -15.55 -22.45
C GLU A 237 0.26 -14.59 -23.65
N GLU A 238 -0.33 -13.41 -23.47
CA GLU A 238 -0.38 -12.38 -24.51
C GLU A 238 1.03 -11.87 -24.84
N LEU A 239 1.86 -11.60 -23.84
CA LEU A 239 3.24 -11.16 -24.05
C LEU A 239 4.06 -12.22 -24.80
N GLU A 240 3.86 -13.49 -24.48
CA GLU A 240 4.50 -14.62 -25.17
C GLU A 240 4.06 -14.74 -26.63
N THR A 241 2.75 -14.62 -26.90
CA THR A 241 2.18 -14.86 -28.23
C THR A 241 2.34 -13.68 -29.19
N VAL A 242 2.33 -12.45 -28.67
CA VAL A 242 2.28 -11.23 -29.48
C VAL A 242 3.67 -10.63 -29.72
N CYS A 243 4.60 -10.77 -28.78
CA CYS A 243 5.92 -10.14 -28.87
C CYS A 243 6.99 -11.05 -29.48
N LEU A 244 8.06 -10.44 -29.99
CA LEU A 244 9.28 -11.12 -30.40
C LEU A 244 10.24 -11.24 -29.21
N TRP A 245 10.74 -12.45 -28.97
CA TRP A 245 11.65 -12.76 -27.87
C TRP A 245 13.05 -13.10 -28.40
N ALA A 246 14.06 -12.37 -27.95
CA ALA A 246 15.47 -12.62 -28.29
C ALA A 246 16.32 -12.82 -27.03
N TRP A 247 16.91 -14.01 -26.88
CA TRP A 247 17.80 -14.31 -25.76
C TRP A 247 19.12 -13.55 -25.91
N THR A 248 19.56 -12.90 -24.83
CA THR A 248 20.76 -12.04 -24.82
C THR A 248 21.93 -12.63 -24.03
N GLY A 249 21.80 -13.85 -23.51
CA GLY A 249 22.80 -14.51 -22.67
C GLY A 249 22.50 -14.44 -21.17
N SER A 250 21.71 -13.46 -20.70
CA SER A 250 21.35 -13.29 -19.29
C SER A 250 19.89 -12.91 -19.08
N GLY A 251 19.04 -13.18 -20.06
CA GLY A 251 17.64 -12.77 -20.11
C GLY A 251 17.15 -12.52 -21.52
N TYR A 252 15.90 -12.08 -21.63
CA TYR A 252 15.22 -11.83 -22.89
C TYR A 252 15.04 -10.34 -23.17
N GLN A 253 15.38 -9.92 -24.39
CA GLN A 253 14.84 -8.72 -25.00
C GLN A 253 13.48 -9.07 -25.61
N VAL A 254 12.41 -8.45 -25.13
CA VAL A 254 11.04 -8.66 -25.61
C VAL A 254 10.59 -7.44 -26.37
N THR A 255 10.26 -7.58 -27.65
CA THR A 255 9.89 -6.47 -28.54
C THR A 255 8.45 -6.64 -29.01
N GLY A 256 7.60 -5.67 -28.71
CA GLY A 256 6.18 -5.72 -29.06
C GLY A 256 5.86 -5.14 -30.44
N PRO A 257 4.61 -5.27 -30.89
CA PRO A 257 4.13 -4.74 -32.18
C PRO A 257 4.36 -3.23 -32.38
N SER A 258 4.42 -2.46 -31.30
CA SER A 258 4.77 -1.03 -31.33
C SER A 258 6.20 -0.73 -31.77
N GLY A 259 7.09 -1.75 -31.78
CA GLY A 259 8.53 -1.59 -31.96
C GLY A 259 9.30 -1.22 -30.69
N ASN A 260 8.59 -0.95 -29.58
CA ASN A 260 9.22 -0.79 -28.27
C ASN A 260 9.62 -2.14 -27.68
N SER A 261 10.60 -2.13 -26.79
CA SER A 261 11.07 -3.33 -26.12
C SER A 261 11.21 -3.14 -24.61
N ILE A 262 11.08 -4.25 -23.88
CA ILE A 262 11.47 -4.38 -22.48
C ILE A 262 12.55 -5.45 -22.33
N TYR A 263 13.28 -5.41 -21.21
CA TYR A 263 14.24 -6.45 -20.84
C TYR A 263 13.76 -7.25 -19.63
N LEU A 264 13.69 -8.57 -19.79
CA LEU A 264 13.38 -9.53 -18.74
C LEU A 264 14.66 -10.28 -18.32
N PRO A 265 15.33 -9.85 -17.24
CA PRO A 265 16.53 -10.53 -16.76
C PRO A 265 16.23 -11.93 -16.22
N ALA A 266 17.14 -12.88 -16.45
CA ALA A 266 17.15 -14.20 -15.85
C ALA A 266 17.68 -14.11 -14.40
N GLU A 267 16.91 -13.55 -13.47
CA GLU A 267 17.38 -13.32 -12.09
C GLU A 267 17.39 -14.57 -11.22
N GLY A 268 16.95 -15.73 -11.73
CA GLY A 268 16.86 -16.95 -10.96
C GLY A 268 15.76 -16.92 -9.89
N MET A 269 15.93 -17.76 -8.87
CA MET A 269 15.04 -17.84 -7.71
C MET A 269 15.82 -18.16 -6.43
N ARG A 270 15.19 -17.97 -5.28
CA ARG A 270 15.65 -18.53 -4.00
C ARG A 270 14.55 -19.44 -3.44
N GLY A 271 14.92 -20.63 -2.98
CA GLY A 271 13.96 -21.59 -2.43
C GLY A 271 13.48 -21.20 -1.03
N CYS A 272 12.47 -21.92 -0.53
CA CYS A 272 11.77 -21.64 0.73
C CYS A 272 12.63 -21.76 2.00
N ASP A 273 13.84 -22.32 1.91
CA ASP A 273 14.71 -22.46 3.08
C ASP A 273 15.29 -21.13 3.57
N GLY A 274 15.15 -20.05 2.79
CA GLY A 274 15.59 -18.68 3.10
C GLY A 274 17.10 -18.53 3.34
N LYS A 275 17.86 -19.63 3.23
CA LYS A 275 19.27 -19.77 3.60
C LYS A 275 20.14 -20.09 2.39
N THR A 276 19.55 -20.63 1.33
CA THR A 276 20.25 -20.89 0.08
C THR A 276 20.53 -19.60 -0.69
N GLN A 277 21.71 -19.57 -1.32
CA GLN A 277 22.03 -18.52 -2.29
C GLN A 277 21.10 -18.61 -3.49
N ARG A 278 20.89 -17.47 -4.15
CA ARG A 278 20.05 -17.38 -5.35
C ARG A 278 20.60 -18.29 -6.45
N GLN A 279 19.73 -19.10 -7.04
CA GLN A 279 20.10 -20.13 -8.02
C GLN A 279 19.70 -19.71 -9.44
N GLY A 280 20.56 -20.04 -10.41
CA GLY A 280 20.26 -19.90 -11.84
C GLY A 280 20.26 -18.48 -12.40
N VAL A 281 20.93 -17.55 -11.71
CA VAL A 281 21.16 -16.19 -12.22
C VAL A 281 21.87 -16.25 -13.58
N GLY A 282 21.30 -15.57 -14.58
CA GLY A 282 21.75 -15.58 -15.97
C GLY A 282 21.31 -16.80 -16.78
N VAL A 283 20.66 -17.80 -16.17
CA VAL A 283 20.28 -19.06 -16.83
C VAL A 283 18.77 -19.16 -17.02
N TRP A 284 18.00 -18.87 -15.97
CA TRP A 284 16.53 -18.89 -15.99
C TRP A 284 15.93 -17.72 -15.21
N GLY A 285 14.74 -17.31 -15.62
CA GLY A 285 13.97 -16.26 -14.97
C GLY A 285 12.68 -16.82 -14.37
N TYR A 286 12.35 -16.38 -13.16
CA TYR A 286 11.10 -16.70 -12.49
C TYR A 286 10.41 -15.42 -12.04
N TYR A 287 9.14 -15.29 -12.40
CA TYR A 287 8.33 -14.10 -12.17
C TYR A 287 6.99 -14.50 -11.56
N TRP A 288 6.53 -13.78 -10.54
CA TRP A 288 5.20 -14.03 -10.01
C TRP A 288 4.10 -13.69 -11.01
N SER A 289 3.04 -14.51 -11.01
CA SER A 289 1.82 -14.34 -11.79
C SER A 289 0.59 -14.39 -10.87
N SER A 290 -0.44 -13.59 -11.13
CA SER A 290 -1.55 -13.34 -10.20
C SER A 290 -2.82 -14.19 -10.40
N LYS A 291 -3.66 -14.11 -9.34
CA LYS A 291 -5.12 -14.26 -9.14
C LYS A 291 -5.89 -15.60 -9.08
N ASP A 292 -5.37 -16.74 -9.52
CA ASP A 292 -6.15 -18.01 -9.49
C ASP A 292 -5.60 -19.10 -8.57
N VAL A 293 -4.92 -18.72 -7.50
CA VAL A 293 -4.42 -19.69 -6.51
C VAL A 293 -5.41 -19.74 -5.36
N THR A 294 -6.00 -20.91 -5.10
CA THR A 294 -6.80 -21.14 -3.90
C THR A 294 -5.98 -20.76 -2.67
N VAL A 295 -6.57 -19.99 -1.75
CA VAL A 295 -5.91 -19.45 -0.54
C VAL A 295 -5.16 -20.53 0.26
N ASP A 296 -5.60 -21.78 0.13
CA ASP A 296 -5.09 -22.98 0.81
C ASP A 296 -3.99 -23.76 0.04
N SER A 297 -3.48 -23.26 -1.09
CA SER A 297 -2.37 -23.91 -1.80
C SER A 297 -1.02 -23.35 -1.36
N ASP A 298 -0.07 -24.24 -1.10
CA ASP A 298 1.35 -23.90 -0.85
C ASP A 298 2.08 -23.44 -2.13
N SER A 299 1.46 -23.53 -3.30
CA SER A 299 2.05 -23.17 -4.60
C SER A 299 1.26 -22.05 -5.28
N ALA A 300 1.95 -21.20 -6.04
CA ALA A 300 1.36 -20.13 -6.84
C ALA A 300 1.86 -20.12 -8.28
N TRP A 301 1.11 -19.46 -9.16
CA TRP A 301 1.48 -19.31 -10.56
C TRP A 301 2.71 -18.42 -10.73
N CYS A 302 3.62 -18.84 -11.59
CA CYS A 302 4.78 -18.07 -11.99
C CYS A 302 5.00 -18.20 -13.50
N PHE A 303 5.53 -17.15 -14.11
CA PHE A 303 6.11 -17.22 -15.43
C PHE A 303 7.58 -17.62 -15.31
N THR A 304 7.96 -18.68 -16.01
CA THR A 304 9.30 -19.24 -16.01
C THR A 304 9.86 -19.26 -17.41
N PHE A 305 11.14 -18.92 -17.54
CA PHE A 305 11.83 -19.02 -18.82
C PHE A 305 13.28 -19.45 -18.70
N PHE A 306 13.76 -20.04 -19.78
CA PHE A 306 15.13 -20.43 -20.10
C PHE A 306 15.42 -19.94 -21.51
N SER A 307 16.66 -20.01 -21.97
CA SER A 307 17.08 -19.54 -23.30
C SER A 307 16.33 -20.13 -24.50
N HIS A 308 15.61 -21.25 -24.33
CA HIS A 308 14.92 -21.99 -25.40
C HIS A 308 13.46 -22.31 -25.05
N TYR A 309 12.94 -21.78 -23.94
CA TYR A 309 11.64 -22.19 -23.41
C TYR A 309 11.07 -21.14 -22.46
N HIS A 310 9.78 -20.86 -22.54
CA HIS A 310 9.04 -20.08 -21.55
C HIS A 310 7.65 -20.68 -21.37
N ILE A 311 7.15 -20.68 -20.13
CA ILE A 311 5.81 -21.20 -19.78
C ILE A 311 5.30 -20.54 -18.50
N VAL A 312 3.98 -20.53 -18.33
CA VAL A 312 3.34 -20.29 -17.02
C VAL A 312 3.21 -21.60 -16.26
N SER A 313 3.86 -21.70 -15.10
CA SER A 313 3.91 -22.91 -14.25
C SER A 313 3.51 -22.60 -12.80
N ILE A 314 3.49 -23.60 -11.93
CA ILE A 314 3.27 -23.41 -10.48
C ILE A 314 4.57 -23.65 -9.70
N ILE A 315 4.78 -22.90 -8.63
CA ILE A 315 5.93 -23.01 -7.73
C ILE A 315 5.56 -22.65 -6.30
N ASP A 316 6.30 -23.14 -5.31
CA ASP A 316 6.03 -22.88 -3.89
C ASP A 316 6.04 -21.39 -3.56
N ARG A 317 4.97 -20.90 -2.91
CA ARG A 317 4.73 -19.49 -2.55
C ARG A 317 5.82 -18.88 -1.69
N CYS A 318 6.50 -19.71 -0.90
CA CYS A 318 7.62 -19.34 -0.05
C CYS A 318 8.94 -19.13 -0.81
N SER A 319 8.99 -19.41 -2.12
CA SER A 319 10.15 -19.09 -2.95
C SER A 319 10.25 -17.58 -3.16
N ASP A 320 11.45 -17.03 -3.29
CA ASP A 320 11.59 -15.63 -3.67
C ASP A 320 11.82 -15.49 -5.17
N LEU A 321 10.89 -14.82 -5.86
CA LEU A 321 10.89 -14.61 -7.31
C LEU A 321 10.86 -13.11 -7.69
N SER A 322 11.11 -12.83 -8.97
CA SER A 322 11.02 -11.48 -9.52
C SER A 322 9.57 -11.02 -9.62
N VAL A 323 9.36 -9.71 -9.50
CA VAL A 323 8.07 -9.07 -9.79
C VAL A 323 8.27 -8.05 -10.90
N ARG A 324 7.48 -8.19 -11.97
CA ARG A 324 7.47 -7.29 -13.12
C ARG A 324 6.06 -6.69 -13.23
N LEU A 325 5.91 -5.41 -12.95
CA LEU A 325 4.57 -4.82 -12.90
C LEU A 325 3.98 -4.52 -14.28
N VAL A 326 2.66 -4.56 -14.33
CA VAL A 326 1.83 -4.19 -15.48
C VAL A 326 0.82 -3.10 -15.13
N TYR A 327 0.32 -2.43 -16.17
CA TYR A 327 -0.80 -1.49 -16.09
C TYR A 327 -1.70 -1.71 -17.30
N THR A 328 -2.99 -1.93 -17.06
CA THR A 328 -4.00 -2.07 -18.11
C THR A 328 -4.89 -0.82 -18.13
N LYS A 329 -5.10 -0.27 -19.34
CA LYS A 329 -5.80 1.00 -19.56
C LYS A 329 -7.29 0.97 -19.23
#